data_AF-M2A8C7-F1
#
_entry.id   AF-M2A8C7-F1
#
_cell.length_a   1.000
_cell.length_b   1.000
_cell.length_c   1.000
_cell.angle_alpha   90.00
_cell.angle_beta   90.00
_cell.angle_gamma   90.00
#
_symmetry.space_group_name_H-M   'P 1'
#
loop_
_entity.id
_entity.type
_entity.pdbx_description
1 polymer ?
#
loop_
_entity_poly.entity_id
_entity_poly.type
_entity_poly.pdbx_seq_one_letter_code
_entity_poly.pdbx_strand_id
1 'polypeptide(L)'
;MPPDVGYTRFRGNKGTAREGGHRVPAIAWLPGKINRGTDSHEIVGGIDILAAFASVAGVELPKRDRDGEPIVFDGQDMTPLLTDKADKWTRRK
;
A
#
# COMPACT_ATOMS: atom_id res chain seq x y z
N MET A 1 -5.11 -26.57 21.05
CA MET A 1 -5.62 -25.73 19.94
C MET A 1 -4.91 -26.18 18.68
N PRO A 2 -5.61 -26.48 17.58
CA PRO A 2 -4.96 -26.97 16.37
C PRO A 2 -4.06 -25.88 15.77
N PRO A 3 -2.96 -26.25 15.08
CA PRO A 3 -2.09 -25.32 14.38
C PRO A 3 -2.79 -24.81 13.11
N ASP A 4 -3.66 -23.82 13.23
CA ASP A 4 -4.39 -23.22 12.10
C ASP A 4 -3.54 -22.22 11.28
N VAL A 5 -2.26 -22.05 11.66
CA VAL A 5 -1.27 -21.21 10.98
C VAL A 5 0.06 -21.95 10.77
N GLY A 6 0.02 -23.07 10.03
CA GLY A 6 1.15 -23.98 9.88
C GLY A 6 2.37 -23.52 9.05
N TYR A 7 2.35 -22.35 8.40
CA TYR A 7 3.41 -21.97 7.43
C TYR A 7 4.02 -20.57 7.59
N THR A 8 3.43 -19.65 8.37
CA THR A 8 3.96 -18.28 8.51
C THR A 8 3.93 -17.81 9.97
N ARG A 9 4.79 -16.84 10.31
CA ARG A 9 4.93 -16.31 11.68
C ARG A 9 3.75 -15.42 12.14
N PHE A 10 2.75 -15.18 11.29
CA PHE A 10 1.63 -14.29 11.60
C PHE A 10 0.43 -15.06 12.15
N ARG A 11 -0.28 -14.44 13.12
CA ARG A 11 -1.44 -15.04 13.77
C ARG A 11 -2.70 -14.87 12.93
N GLY A 12 -3.53 -15.91 12.86
CA GLY A 12 -4.83 -15.90 12.20
C GLY A 12 -4.76 -16.17 10.69
N ASN A 13 -5.93 -16.26 10.06
CA ASN A 13 -6.09 -16.60 8.65
C ASN A 13 -7.10 -15.66 7.97
N LYS A 14 -7.35 -15.89 6.67
CA LYS A 14 -8.31 -15.11 5.86
C LYS A 14 -9.66 -15.00 6.57
N GLY A 15 -10.19 -13.77 6.68
CA GLY A 15 -11.44 -13.49 7.38
C GLY A 15 -11.28 -13.12 8.86
N THR A 16 -10.05 -13.10 9.37
CA THR A 16 -9.78 -12.62 10.74
C THR A 16 -9.14 -11.24 10.74
N ALA A 17 -9.46 -10.41 11.73
CA ALA A 17 -8.83 -9.10 11.99
C ALA A 17 -7.41 -9.21 12.59
N ARG A 18 -6.73 -10.34 12.35
CA ARG A 18 -5.38 -10.60 12.83
C ARG A 18 -4.39 -10.39 11.69
N GLU A 19 -3.11 -10.28 12.05
CA GLU A 19 -2.03 -9.99 11.10
C GLU A 19 -1.96 -11.00 9.95
N GLY A 20 -2.20 -12.29 10.20
CA GLY A 20 -2.21 -13.31 9.14
C GLY A 20 -3.41 -13.22 8.18
N GLY A 21 -4.42 -12.40 8.49
CA GLY A 21 -5.54 -12.10 7.61
C GLY A 21 -5.35 -10.86 6.73
N HIS A 22 -4.46 -9.93 7.14
CA HIS A 22 -4.33 -8.61 6.51
C HIS A 22 -2.92 -8.31 5.96
N ARG A 23 -1.85 -8.82 6.60
CA ARG A 23 -0.49 -8.69 6.07
C ARG A 23 -0.31 -9.62 4.88
N VAL A 24 0.19 -9.05 3.79
CA VAL A 24 0.43 -9.74 2.53
C VAL A 24 1.85 -9.45 2.05
N PRO A 25 2.49 -10.37 1.30
CA PRO A 25 3.74 -10.07 0.63
C PRO A 25 3.52 -8.97 -0.43
N ALA A 26 4.39 -7.96 -0.44
CA ALA A 26 4.34 -6.85 -1.38
C ALA A 26 5.72 -6.65 -2.02
N ILE A 27 5.77 -6.65 -3.36
CA ILE A 27 6.99 -6.43 -4.15
C ILE A 27 6.65 -5.41 -5.23
N ALA A 28 7.46 -4.37 -5.35
CA ALA A 28 7.35 -3.36 -6.40
C ALA A 28 8.59 -3.40 -7.30
N TRP A 29 8.38 -3.30 -8.61
CA TRP A 29 9.46 -3.31 -9.60
C TRP A 29 9.19 -2.27 -10.68
N LEU A 30 10.08 -1.29 -10.79
CA LEU A 30 10.02 -0.24 -11.81
C LEU A 30 11.44 0.18 -12.19
N PRO A 31 12.00 -0.40 -13.27
CA PRO A 31 13.36 -0.10 -13.72
C PRO A 31 13.59 1.40 -13.95
N GLY A 32 14.72 1.91 -13.49
CA GLY A 32 15.10 3.31 -13.65
C GLY A 32 14.39 4.30 -12.72
N LYS A 33 13.41 3.85 -11.92
CA LYS A 33 12.77 4.67 -10.88
C LYS A 33 12.88 4.11 -9.47
N ILE A 34 12.78 2.78 -9.31
CA ILE A 34 12.91 2.09 -8.02
C ILE A 34 14.31 1.50 -7.91
N ASN A 35 14.98 1.77 -6.78
CA ASN A 35 16.29 1.23 -6.47
C ASN A 35 16.23 -0.30 -6.33
N ARG A 36 17.25 -1.00 -6.82
CA ARG A 36 17.28 -2.47 -6.79
C ARG A 36 17.69 -2.96 -5.41
N GLY A 37 17.03 -4.03 -4.94
CA GLY A 37 17.43 -4.73 -3.71
C GLY A 37 17.16 -3.94 -2.43
N THR A 38 16.32 -2.92 -2.48
CA THR A 38 15.90 -2.14 -1.31
C THR A 38 14.72 -2.80 -0.61
N ASP A 39 14.74 -2.79 0.72
CA ASP A 39 13.62 -3.14 1.58
C ASP A 39 13.03 -1.89 2.26
N SER A 40 11.75 -1.95 2.59
CA SER A 40 11.06 -0.90 3.35
C SER A 40 10.14 -1.52 4.39
N HIS A 41 10.15 -0.95 5.59
CA HIS A 41 9.37 -1.39 6.75
C HIS A 41 8.19 -0.45 7.06
N GLU A 42 7.91 0.50 6.17
CA GLU A 42 6.78 1.43 6.32
C GLU A 42 5.43 0.73 6.13
N ILE A 43 4.41 1.23 6.84
CA ILE A 43 3.06 0.64 6.81
C ILE A 43 2.31 1.17 5.60
N VAL A 44 2.17 0.35 4.56
CA VAL A 44 1.37 0.64 3.37
C VAL A 44 0.19 -0.32 3.23
N GLY A 45 -0.89 0.16 2.64
CA GLY A 45 -2.10 -0.62 2.38
C GLY A 45 -2.39 -0.76 0.89
N GLY A 46 -3.21 -1.76 0.52
CA GLY A 46 -3.68 -1.92 -0.86
C GLY A 46 -4.44 -0.71 -1.40
N ILE A 47 -5.03 0.10 -0.51
CA ILE A 47 -5.71 1.36 -0.86
C ILE A 47 -4.77 2.43 -1.41
N ASP A 48 -3.48 2.37 -1.08
CA ASP A 48 -2.47 3.35 -1.51
C ASP A 48 -2.00 3.11 -2.96
N ILE A 49 -2.28 1.91 -3.50
CA ILE A 49 -1.90 1.51 -4.87
C ILE A 49 -2.54 2.42 -5.93
N LEU A 50 -3.81 2.80 -5.73
CA LEU A 50 -4.51 3.68 -6.67
C LEU A 50 -3.83 5.06 -6.76
N ALA A 51 -3.52 5.65 -5.60
CA ALA A 51 -2.83 6.94 -5.54
C ALA A 51 -1.42 6.86 -6.13
N ALA A 52 -0.70 5.77 -5.88
CA ALA A 52 0.64 5.55 -6.45
C ALA A 52 0.61 5.44 -7.98
N PHE A 53 -0.33 4.68 -8.56
CA PHE A 53 -0.44 4.58 -10.02
C PHE A 53 -0.85 5.90 -10.66
N ALA A 54 -1.77 6.65 -10.04
CA ALA A 54 -2.15 7.98 -10.50
C ALA A 54 -0.93 8.93 -10.52
N SER A 55 -0.12 8.93 -9.45
CA SER A 55 1.12 9.70 -9.35
C SER A 55 2.15 9.31 -10.40
N VAL A 56 2.36 8.00 -10.61
CA VAL A 56 3.28 7.48 -11.64
C VAL A 56 2.81 7.84 -13.06
N ALA A 57 1.51 7.87 -13.30
CA ALA A 57 0.89 8.26 -14.58
C ALA A 57 0.79 9.79 -14.78
N GLY A 58 1.01 10.60 -13.73
CA GLY A 58 0.82 12.04 -13.78
C GLY A 58 -0.65 12.47 -13.89
N VAL A 59 -1.58 11.66 -13.39
CA VAL A 59 -3.03 11.90 -13.45
C VAL A 59 -3.56 12.30 -12.07
N GLU A 60 -4.43 13.31 -12.02
CA GLU A 60 -5.14 13.66 -10.78
C GLU A 60 -6.29 12.67 -10.51
N LEU A 61 -6.45 12.28 -9.24
CA LEU A 61 -7.58 11.46 -8.80
C LEU A 61 -8.91 12.22 -8.96
N PRO A 62 -10.00 11.55 -9.37
CA PRO A 62 -11.29 12.20 -9.60
C PRO A 62 -11.86 12.72 -8.28
N LYS A 63 -12.19 14.02 -8.23
CA LYS A 63 -12.73 14.67 -7.02
C LYS A 63 -14.24 14.47 -6.85
N ARG A 64 -14.91 13.99 -7.90
CA ARG A 64 -16.36 13.79 -7.95
C ARG A 64 -16.70 12.43 -8.52
N ASP A 65 -17.76 11.84 -7.99
CA ASP A 65 -18.32 10.60 -8.51
C ASP A 65 -19.20 10.85 -9.74
N ARG A 66 -19.88 9.79 -10.19
CA ARG A 66 -20.76 9.85 -11.36
C ARG A 66 -22.03 10.68 -11.10
N ASP A 67 -22.43 10.79 -9.84
CA ASP A 67 -23.63 11.51 -9.40
C ASP A 67 -23.30 12.95 -8.95
N GLY A 68 -22.02 13.34 -8.96
CA GLY A 68 -21.51 14.67 -8.67
C GLY A 68 -21.07 14.89 -7.21
N GLU A 69 -21.15 13.86 -6.38
CA GLU A 69 -20.79 13.91 -4.97
C GLU A 69 -19.27 13.85 -4.76
N PRO A 70 -18.74 14.49 -3.69
CA PRO A 70 -17.31 14.52 -3.43
C PRO A 70 -16.77 13.13 -3.08
N ILE A 71 -15.74 12.69 -3.80
CA ILE A 71 -15.02 11.45 -3.47
C ILE A 71 -13.88 11.76 -2.51
N VAL A 72 -13.85 11.03 -1.39
CA VAL A 72 -12.71 11.00 -0.47
C VAL A 72 -11.95 9.70 -0.68
N PHE A 73 -10.67 9.80 -1.08
CA PHE A 73 -9.78 8.66 -1.16
C PHE A 73 -8.99 8.51 0.14
N ASP A 74 -9.08 7.33 0.76
CA ASP A 74 -8.27 6.98 1.94
C ASP A 74 -6.81 6.64 1.57
N GLY A 75 -6.55 6.35 0.29
CA GLY A 75 -5.24 6.01 -0.24
C GLY A 75 -4.33 7.24 -0.30
N GLN A 76 -3.10 7.08 0.18
CA GLN A 76 -2.06 8.10 0.10
C GLN A 76 -0.99 7.71 -0.91
N ASP A 77 -0.36 8.71 -1.54
CA ASP A 77 0.70 8.44 -2.50
C ASP A 77 1.93 7.84 -1.81
N MET A 78 2.26 6.60 -2.17
CA MET A 78 3.48 5.90 -1.72
C MET A 78 4.61 5.95 -2.75
N THR A 79 4.46 6.66 -3.88
CA THR A 79 5.52 6.81 -4.89
C THR A 79 6.83 7.37 -4.31
N PRO A 80 6.83 8.34 -3.37
CA PRO A 80 8.07 8.81 -2.74
C PRO A 80 8.80 7.72 -1.94
N LEU A 81 8.06 6.79 -1.32
CA LEU A 81 8.60 5.64 -0.62
C LEU A 81 9.24 4.64 -1.59
N LEU A 82 8.60 4.41 -2.74
CA LEU A 82 9.11 3.48 -3.76
C LEU A 82 10.36 4.00 -4.46
N THR A 83 10.47 5.32 -4.65
CA THR A 83 11.55 5.94 -5.42
C THR A 83 12.70 6.46 -4.55
N ASP A 84 12.67 6.19 -3.24
CA ASP A 84 13.69 6.62 -2.27
C ASP A 84 13.89 8.15 -2.27
N LYS A 85 12.81 8.89 -2.51
CA LYS A 85 12.81 10.36 -2.61
C LYS A 85 12.35 11.05 -1.33
N ALA A 86 12.05 10.29 -0.27
CA ALA A 86 11.55 10.83 0.98
C ALA A 86 12.27 10.21 2.18
N ASP A 87 12.95 11.05 2.97
CA ASP A 87 13.60 10.68 4.24
C ASP A 87 12.61 10.16 5.30
N LYS A 88 11.32 10.54 5.20
CA LYS A 88 10.27 10.13 6.14
C LYS A 88 8.89 10.16 5.48
N TRP A 89 8.40 9.00 5.05
CA TRP A 89 7.02 8.86 4.59
C TRP A 89 6.10 8.83 5.83
N THR A 90 5.22 9.81 5.97
CA THR A 90 4.30 9.90 7.13
C THR A 90 2.87 9.90 6.63
N ARG A 91 2.09 8.89 7.02
CA ARG A 91 0.66 8.85 6.72
C ARG A 91 -0.03 10.01 7.44
N ARG A 92 -0.76 10.87 6.71
CA ARG A 92 -1.55 11.95 7.37
C ARG A 92 -2.54 11.29 8.34
N LYS A 93 -2.55 11.77 9.59
CA LYS A 93 -3.46 11.33 10.67
C LYS A 93 -4.90 11.71 10.37
#